data_AF-A0AAV4Z1N6-F1
#
_entry.id   AF-A0AAV4Z1N6-F1
#
_cell.length_a   1.000
_cell.length_b   1.000
_cell.length_c   1.000
_cell.angle_alpha   90.00
_cell.angle_beta   90.00
_cell.angle_gamma   90.00
#
_symmetry.space_group_name_H-M   'P 1'
#
loop_
_entity.id
_entity.type
_entity.pdbx_description
1 polymer ?
#
loop_
_entity_poly.entity_id
_entity_poly.type
_entity_poly.pdbx_seq_one_letter_code
_entity_poly.pdbx_strand_id
1 'polypeptide(L)' 'MGRVMVERLWRSVKYEEVYLKAYSSVTDAKKQLSAYFEFYNLKRPHSSLDKMTPNEFLL' A
#
# COMPACT_ATOMS: atom_id res chain seq x y z
N MET A 1 16.69 -0.40 -6.80
CA MET A 1 15.23 -0.14 -6.87
C MET A 1 14.44 -0.71 -5.69
N GLY A 2 14.71 -1.92 -5.19
CA GLY A 2 13.86 -2.59 -4.18
C GLY A 2 13.72 -1.91 -2.80
N ARG A 3 14.79 -1.39 -2.19
CA ARG A 3 14.73 -0.87 -0.81
C ARG A 3 13.87 0.40 -0.68
N VAL A 4 14.06 1.38 -1.57
CA VAL A 4 13.34 2.66 -1.55
C VAL A 4 11.84 2.48 -1.77
N MET A 5 11.46 1.52 -2.64
CA MET A 5 10.05 1.22 -2.91
C MET A 5 9.36 0.60 -1.69
N VAL A 6 10.03 -0.34 -1.01
CA VAL A 6 9.54 -0.97 0.22
C VAL A 6 9.40 0.06 1.34
N GLU A 7 10.37 0.97 1.51
CA GLU A 7 10.29 2.03 2.52
C GLU A 7 9.11 2.98 2.27
N ARG A 8 8.86 3.37 1.02
CA ARG A 8 7.70 4.22 0.65
C ARG A 8 6.36 3.51 0.86
N LEU A 9 6.30 2.22 0.51
CA LEU A 9 5.12 1.40 0.77
C LEU A 9 4.79 1.41 2.26
N TRP A 10 5.76 1.08 3.12
CA TRP A 10 5.55 1.04 4.57
C TRP A 10 5.24 2.40 5.17
N ARG A 11 5.80 3.49 4.62
CA ARG A 11 5.38 4.84 5.02
C ARG A 11 3.90 5.07 4.71
N SER A 12 3.47 4.79 3.48
CA SER A 12 2.07 5.01 3.07
C SER A 12 1.10 4.15 3.89
N VAL A 13 1.36 2.85 4.04
CA VAL A 13 0.53 1.92 4.83
C VAL A 13 0.34 2.42 6.27
N LYS A 14 1.42 2.87 6.92
CA LYS A 14 1.32 3.34 8.30
C LYS A 14 0.42 4.57 8.43
N TYR A 15 0.62 5.57 7.57
CA TYR A 15 -0.09 6.85 7.70
C TYR A 15 -1.51 6.83 7.13
N GLU A 16 -1.75 6.07 6.07
CA GLU A 16 -3.03 6.08 5.35
C GLU A 16 -4.00 4.99 5.86
N GLU A 17 -3.50 3.95 6.54
CA GLU A 17 -4.30 2.79 6.94
C GLU A 17 -4.15 2.48 8.44
N VAL A 18 -2.94 2.22 8.94
CA VAL A 18 -2.72 1.73 10.32
C VAL A 18 -2.98 2.81 11.38
N TYR A 19 -2.46 4.02 11.20
CA TYR A 19 -2.58 5.09 12.21
C TYR A 19 -3.98 5.72 12.25
N LEU A 20 -4.79 5.54 11.20
CA LEU A 20 -6.13 6.11 11.12
C LEU A 20 -7.22 5.16 11.62
N LYS A 21 -6.89 3.88 11.85
CA LYS A 21 -7.89 2.85 12.11
C LYS A 21 -7.65 2.14 13.43
N ALA A 22 -8.74 1.99 14.18
CA ALA A 22 -8.81 1.05 15.29
C ALA A 22 -9.39 -0.27 14.78
N TYR A 23 -8.53 -1.25 14.55
CA TYR A 23 -8.99 -2.58 14.15
C TYR A 23 -9.72 -3.27 15.30
N SER A 24 -10.88 -3.87 14.99
CA SER A 24 -11.70 -4.57 15.98
C SER A 24 -11.13 -5.94 16.37
N SER A 25 -10.33 -6.55 15.49
CA SER A 25 -9.67 -7.84 15.70
C SER A 25 -8.49 -8.01 14.73
N VAL A 26 -7.67 -9.04 14.96
CA VAL A 26 -6.60 -9.40 14.02
C VAL A 26 -7.16 -9.78 12.64
N THR A 27 -8.31 -10.45 12.59
CA THR A 27 -8.97 -10.82 11.32
C THR A 27 -9.42 -9.58 10.55
N ASP A 28 -9.98 -8.61 11.27
CA ASP A 28 -10.36 -7.32 10.67
C ASP A 28 -9.15 -6.56 10.14
N ALA A 29 -8.06 -6.49 10.92
CA ALA A 29 -6.80 -5.89 10.48
C ALA A 29 -6.26 -6.54 9.20
N LYS A 30 -6.25 -7.88 9.12
CA LYS A 30 -5.81 -8.61 7.92
C LYS A 30 -6.66 -8.28 6.70
N LYS A 31 -7.99 -8.25 6.86
CA LYS A 31 -8.92 -7.93 5.76
C LYS A 31 -8.69 -6.51 5.24
N GLN A 32 -8.59 -5.54 6.14
CA GLN A 32 -8.43 -4.13 5.76
C GLN A 32 -7.04 -3.86 5.14
N LEU A 33 -5.98 -4.42 5.72
CA LEU A 33 -4.64 -4.34 5.13
C LEU A 33 -4.56 -4.98 3.75
N SER A 34 -5.18 -6.16 3.56
CA SER A 34 -5.22 -6.82 2.25
C SER A 34 -5.90 -5.93 1.19
N ALA A 35 -7.03 -5.30 1.54
CA ALA A 35 -7.72 -4.39 0.64
C ALA A 35 -6.87 -3.15 0.32
N TYR A 36 -6.16 -2.60 1.31
CA TYR A 36 -5.25 -1.48 1.09
C TYR A 36 -4.09 -1.84 0.15
N PHE A 37 -3.46 -3.01 0.32
CA PHE A 37 -2.38 -3.45 -0.55
C PHE A 37 -2.84 -3.70 -1.99
N GLU A 38 -4.04 -4.26 -2.18
CA GLU A 38 -4.64 -4.41 -3.51
C GLU A 38 -4.84 -3.04 -4.18
N PHE A 39 -5.42 -2.07 -3.45
CA PHE A 39 -5.58 -0.71 -3.93
C PHE A 39 -4.24 -0.05 -4.29
N TYR A 40 -3.24 -0.15 -3.41
CA TYR A 40 -1.92 0.44 -3.61
C TYR A 40 -1.21 -0.13 -4.86
N ASN A 41 -1.32 -1.44 -5.07
CA ASN A 41 -0.60 -2.15 -6.14
C ASN A 41 -1.30 -2.10 -7.50
N LEU A 42 -2.64 -2.05 -7.53
CA LEU A 42 -3.41 -2.19 -8.78
C LEU A 42 -4.14 -0.93 -9.21
N LYS A 43 -4.38 0.02 -8.31
CA LYS A 43 -5.29 1.16 -8.57
C LYS A 43 -4.65 2.52 -8.33
N ARG A 44 -3.62 2.61 -7.48
CA ARG A 44 -2.97 3.87 -7.16
C ARG A 44 -1.87 4.20 -8.17
N PRO A 45 -2.00 5.27 -8.98
CA PRO A 45 -0.90 5.76 -9.79
C PRO A 45 0.15 6.46 -8.90
N HIS A 46 1.43 6.15 -9.09
CA HIS A 46 2.51 6.75 -8.30
C HIS A 46 3.32 7.70 -9.16
N SER A 47 3.45 8.96 -8.74
CA SER A 47 4.25 9.96 -9.47
C SER A 47 5.74 9.58 -9.59
N SER A 48 6.25 8.79 -8.66
CA SER A 48 7.62 8.25 -8.71
C SER A 48 7.78 7.07 -9.67
N LEU A 49 6.68 6.58 -10.26
CA LEU A 49 6.62 5.51 -11.26
C LEU A 49 5.97 6.02 -12.56
N ASP A 50 6.17 7.29 -12.91
CA ASP A 50 5.55 7.90 -14.10
C ASP A 50 4.01 7.74 -14.18
N LYS A 51 3.36 7.78 -13.01
CA LYS A 51 1.91 7.55 -12.82
C LYS A 51 1.44 6.13 -13.12
N MET A 52 2.36 5.19 -13.29
CA MET A 52 2.04 3.76 -13.29
C MET A 52 1.74 3.27 -11.88
N THR A 53 0.98 2.19 -11.81
CA THR A 53 0.82 1.38 -10.61
C THR A 53 2.07 0.52 -10.38
N PRO A 54 2.32 0.05 -9.15
CA PRO A 54 3.43 -0.87 -8.88
C PRO A 54 3.35 -2.13 -9.73
N ASN A 55 2.14 -2.63 -10.01
CA ASN A 55 1.95 -3.81 -10.85
C ASN A 55 2.33 -3.56 -12.31
N GLU A 56 1.97 -2.41 -12.89
CA GLU A 56 2.37 -2.04 -14.26
C GLU A 56 3.88 -1.83 -14.40
N PHE A 57 4.55 -1.35 -13.34
CA PHE A 57 6.00 -1.14 -13.37
C PHE A 57 6.82 -2.42 -13.17
N LEU A 58 6.24 -3.43 -12.50
CA LEU A 58 6.91 -4.70 -12.18
C LEU A 58 6.69 -5.81 -13.23
N LEU A 59 5.85 -5.54 -14.24
CA LEU A 59 5.62 -6.39 -15.41
C LEU A 59 6.53 -5.95 -16.57
#